data_AF-A0AAN8YJR9-F1
#
_entry.id   AF-A0AAN8YJR9-F1
#
_cell.length_a   1.000
_cell.length_b   1.000
_cell.length_c   1.000
_cell.angle_alpha   90.00
_cell.angle_beta   90.00
_cell.angle_gamma   90.00
#
_symmetry.space_group_name_H-M   'P 1'
#
loop_
_entity.id
_entity.type
_entity.pdbx_description
1 polymer ?
#
loop_
_entity_poly.entity_id
_entity_poly.type
_entity_poly.pdbx_seq_one_letter_code
_entity_poly.pdbx_strand_id
1 'polypeptide(L)'
;MVKMSIKLHLLHYQGYKFLKSFVNSIMFLERTKIKENKRVKVHGKKYIFFELPYWATKKLRHNLDVMHIEKNICDNLLGTLLDILEKSKDHINSRYDLYEIGIRKELQPVKDCATGNIHLTKTCFSMKPSEKKLFCTILKDVEFPKGCVSNISSRVQIEEMKVSGYKSHDAHFIMHYLLQVAVRKLLPKNISMVLIRLGNFFRAICSKVIRRSDLDKMKAEIIDIECELEKIFSPSFFYIMTHLPIHLVDEIKLGGPTQLRWMYYTERTMCNFKGLVRNQKNP
;
A
#
# COMPACT_ATOMS: atom_id res chain seq x y z
N MET A 1 -18.83 20.53 15.22
CA MET A 1 -18.16 19.21 15.32
C MET A 1 -19.02 18.04 14.84
N VAL A 2 -20.30 17.90 15.22
CA VAL A 2 -21.16 16.77 14.78
C VAL A 2 -21.56 16.82 13.29
N LYS A 3 -21.70 18.02 12.70
CA LYS A 3 -22.05 18.20 11.26
C LYS A 3 -20.94 17.81 10.28
N MET A 4 -19.68 17.74 10.71
CA MET A 4 -18.54 17.36 9.85
C MET A 4 -18.36 15.83 9.77
N SER A 5 -18.71 15.13 10.86
CA SER A 5 -18.71 13.66 10.94
C SER A 5 -19.83 13.04 10.09
N ILE A 6 -21.03 13.65 10.06
CA ILE A 6 -22.14 13.19 9.19
C ILE A 6 -21.86 13.45 7.70
N LYS A 7 -21.14 14.53 7.36
CA LYS A 7 -20.76 14.83 5.96
C LYS A 7 -19.68 13.86 5.46
N LEU A 8 -18.74 13.44 6.32
CA LEU A 8 -17.80 12.35 6.03
C LEU A 8 -18.52 10.99 5.92
N HIS A 9 -19.54 10.74 6.74
CA HIS A 9 -20.31 9.49 6.70
C HIS A 9 -21.21 9.38 5.45
N LEU A 10 -21.80 10.50 5.00
CA LEU A 10 -22.54 10.57 3.74
C LEU A 10 -21.62 10.49 2.51
N LEU A 11 -20.41 11.08 2.58
CA LEU A 11 -19.36 10.88 1.59
C LEU A 11 -18.78 9.45 1.63
N HIS A 12 -18.77 8.78 2.77
CA HIS A 12 -18.44 7.35 2.89
C HIS A 12 -19.53 6.48 2.27
N TYR A 13 -20.82 6.78 2.41
CA TYR A 13 -21.90 5.97 1.82
C TYR A 13 -22.04 6.20 0.31
N GLN A 14 -21.88 7.45 -0.15
CA GLN A 14 -21.76 7.75 -1.58
C GLN A 14 -20.42 7.27 -2.15
N GLY A 15 -19.35 7.34 -1.37
CA GLY A 15 -18.03 6.78 -1.65
C GLY A 15 -18.03 5.26 -1.69
N TYR A 16 -18.90 4.57 -0.94
CA TYR A 16 -19.09 3.12 -0.99
C TYR A 16 -19.86 2.69 -2.25
N LYS A 17 -20.82 3.50 -2.69
CA LYS A 17 -21.47 3.33 -4.01
C LYS A 17 -20.51 3.68 -5.15
N PHE A 18 -19.67 4.71 -4.96
CA PHE A 18 -18.63 5.09 -5.90
C PHE A 18 -17.58 3.99 -5.97
N LEU A 19 -17.02 3.49 -4.86
CA LEU A 19 -16.08 2.36 -4.76
C LEU A 19 -16.68 1.05 -5.27
N LYS A 20 -17.96 0.75 -5.05
CA LYS A 20 -18.61 -0.42 -5.66
C LYS A 20 -18.78 -0.26 -7.18
N SER A 21 -18.96 0.97 -7.66
CA SER A 21 -18.91 1.33 -9.09
C SER A 21 -17.47 1.43 -9.62
N PHE A 22 -16.49 1.78 -8.77
CA PHE A 22 -15.09 2.04 -9.07
C PHE A 22 -14.35 0.70 -9.13
N VAL A 23 -14.57 -0.23 -8.21
CA VAL A 23 -14.07 -1.62 -8.28
C VAL A 23 -14.61 -2.35 -9.52
N ASN A 24 -15.85 -2.06 -9.94
CA ASN A 24 -16.37 -2.53 -11.23
C ASN A 24 -15.71 -1.84 -12.44
N SER A 25 -15.07 -0.68 -12.24
CA SER A 25 -14.46 0.15 -13.28
C SER A 25 -12.93 0.09 -13.32
N ILE A 26 -12.23 -0.35 -12.26
CA ILE A 26 -10.76 -0.38 -12.21
C ILE A 26 -10.22 -1.77 -12.58
N MET A 27 -10.46 -2.16 -13.82
CA MET A 27 -9.40 -2.81 -14.60
C MET A 27 -8.74 -1.84 -15.58
N PHE A 28 -8.97 -0.54 -15.40
CA PHE A 28 -8.47 0.50 -16.27
C PHE A 28 -7.84 1.59 -15.42
N LEU A 29 -6.51 1.64 -15.39
CA LEU A 29 -5.71 2.84 -15.70
C LEU A 29 -4.26 2.67 -15.21
N GLU A 30 -3.34 2.47 -16.16
CA GLU A 30 -2.03 3.11 -16.13
C GLU A 30 -1.73 3.68 -17.53
N ARG A 31 -1.70 5.00 -17.63
CA ARG A 31 -0.58 5.79 -18.17
C ARG A 31 -0.94 7.26 -18.24
N THR A 32 -0.07 8.05 -17.65
CA THR A 32 0.04 9.51 -17.67
C THR A 32 -0.09 10.13 -19.07
N LYS A 33 -0.90 11.19 -19.18
CA LYS A 33 -0.47 12.58 -19.50
C LYS A 33 -1.71 13.49 -19.59
N ILE A 34 -1.71 14.55 -18.79
CA ILE A 34 -2.72 15.62 -18.84
C ILE A 34 -2.52 16.42 -20.13
N LYS A 35 -3.59 16.57 -20.93
CA LYS A 35 -3.90 17.78 -21.69
C LYS A 35 -5.42 18.00 -21.71
N GLU A 36 -5.77 19.27 -21.65
CA GLU A 36 -7.03 19.89 -21.27
C GLU A 36 -8.32 19.40 -21.97
N ASN A 37 -9.43 19.57 -21.24
CA ASN A 37 -10.79 19.81 -21.73
C ASN A 37 -11.33 18.90 -22.85
N LYS A 38 -11.56 17.62 -22.56
CA LYS A 38 -12.64 16.82 -23.18
C LYS A 38 -13.20 15.87 -22.13
N ARG A 39 -14.53 15.75 -22.06
CA ARG A 39 -15.26 14.73 -21.27
C ARG A 39 -14.47 13.41 -21.34
N VAL A 40 -13.99 12.91 -20.19
CA VAL A 40 -13.25 11.67 -20.10
C VAL A 40 -14.12 10.55 -20.66
N LYS A 41 -13.92 10.17 -21.94
CA LYS A 41 -14.47 8.93 -22.45
C LYS A 41 -13.68 7.81 -21.78
N VAL A 42 -14.23 7.28 -20.70
CA VAL A 42 -13.79 6.04 -20.05
C VAL A 42 -14.00 4.90 -21.06
N HIS A 43 -13.04 4.69 -21.95
CA HIS A 43 -13.00 3.47 -22.77
C HIS A 43 -12.35 2.37 -21.96
N GLY A 44 -13.09 1.76 -21.06
CA GLY A 44 -12.69 0.50 -20.44
C GLY A 44 -13.02 -0.65 -21.39
N LYS A 45 -12.02 -1.42 -21.84
CA LYS A 45 -12.28 -2.73 -22.46
C LYS A 45 -12.96 -3.60 -21.40
N LYS A 46 -14.23 -3.95 -21.61
CA LYS A 46 -14.93 -4.94 -20.78
C LYS A 46 -14.20 -6.27 -20.95
N TYR A 47 -13.80 -6.87 -19.84
CA TYR A 47 -13.10 -8.15 -19.89
C TYR A 47 -14.07 -9.25 -20.32
N ILE A 48 -13.65 -10.14 -21.22
CA ILE A 48 -14.51 -11.15 -21.87
C ILE A 48 -15.25 -12.06 -20.88
N PHE A 49 -14.68 -12.31 -19.70
CA PHE A 49 -15.35 -13.03 -18.62
C PHE A 49 -16.68 -12.40 -18.19
N PHE A 50 -16.86 -11.08 -18.28
CA PHE A 50 -18.14 -10.42 -17.96
C PHE A 50 -19.23 -10.63 -19.03
N GLU A 51 -18.92 -11.32 -20.12
CA GLU A 51 -19.88 -11.76 -21.14
C GLU A 51 -20.30 -13.22 -20.92
N LEU A 52 -19.58 -13.97 -20.08
CA LEU A 52 -19.91 -15.36 -19.79
C LEU A 52 -21.15 -15.44 -18.87
N PRO A 53 -22.18 -16.25 -19.22
CA PRO A 53 -23.43 -16.33 -18.45
C PRO A 53 -23.23 -16.67 -16.96
N TYR A 54 -22.26 -17.52 -16.65
CA TYR A 54 -21.97 -17.94 -15.28
C TYR A 54 -21.17 -16.89 -14.48
N TRP A 55 -20.60 -15.86 -15.13
CA TRP A 55 -19.80 -14.87 -14.41
C TRP A 55 -20.66 -14.03 -13.46
N ALA A 56 -21.92 -13.79 -13.85
CA ALA A 56 -22.90 -13.13 -13.00
C ALA A 56 -23.18 -13.90 -11.71
N THR A 57 -23.11 -15.24 -11.73
CA THR A 57 -23.44 -16.11 -10.59
C THR A 57 -22.26 -16.37 -9.66
N LYS A 58 -21.01 -16.02 -10.05
CA LYS A 58 -19.84 -16.16 -9.20
C LYS A 58 -19.87 -15.16 -8.03
N LYS A 59 -19.80 -15.69 -6.80
CA LYS A 59 -19.67 -14.89 -5.56
C LYS A 59 -18.30 -14.21 -5.44
N LEU A 60 -17.25 -14.90 -5.88
CA LEU A 60 -15.88 -14.38 -5.94
C LEU A 60 -15.50 -14.23 -7.42
N ARG A 61 -15.52 -12.98 -7.92
CA ARG A 61 -15.21 -12.65 -9.32
C ARG A 61 -13.75 -12.23 -9.53
N HIS A 62 -13.08 -11.85 -8.46
CA HIS A 62 -11.70 -11.39 -8.46
C HIS A 62 -10.86 -12.26 -7.53
N ASN A 63 -9.56 -12.30 -7.78
CA ASN A 63 -8.60 -12.92 -6.87
C ASN A 63 -7.49 -11.89 -6.68
N LEU A 64 -7.60 -11.08 -5.64
CA LEU A 64 -6.65 -10.02 -5.37
C LEU A 64 -5.32 -10.61 -4.94
N ASP A 65 -4.25 -10.20 -5.62
CA ASP A 65 -2.92 -10.69 -5.31
C ASP A 65 -2.34 -9.96 -4.10
N VAL A 66 -2.58 -10.52 -2.92
CA VAL A 66 -2.11 -9.98 -1.65
C VAL A 66 -0.59 -9.80 -1.62
N MET A 67 0.19 -10.68 -2.26
CA MET A 67 1.65 -10.53 -2.31
C MET A 67 2.04 -9.21 -2.98
N HIS A 68 1.43 -8.91 -4.12
CA HIS A 68 1.70 -7.66 -4.83
C HIS A 68 1.09 -6.45 -4.12
N ILE A 69 -0.11 -6.57 -3.55
CA ILE A 69 -0.74 -5.50 -2.77
C ILE A 69 0.15 -5.11 -1.58
N GLU A 70 0.57 -6.09 -0.79
CA GLU A 70 1.42 -5.89 0.37
C GLU A 70 2.76 -5.28 -0.01
N LYS A 71 3.42 -5.81 -1.06
CA LYS A 71 4.66 -5.23 -1.57
C LYS A 71 4.47 -3.77 -1.97
N ASN A 72 3.41 -3.47 -2.71
CA ASN A 72 3.10 -2.12 -3.16
C ASN A 72 2.91 -1.15 -1.99
N ILE A 73 2.17 -1.57 -0.95
CA ILE A 73 1.99 -0.79 0.28
C ILE A 73 3.32 -0.59 1.01
N CYS A 74 4.14 -1.64 1.14
CA CYS A 74 5.47 -1.58 1.71
C CYS A 74 6.37 -0.58 0.98
N ASP A 75 6.39 -0.64 -0.36
CA ASP A 75 7.19 0.23 -1.21
C ASP A 75 6.79 1.71 -1.00
N ASN A 76 5.49 2.02 -0.89
CA ASN A 76 5.05 3.39 -0.61
C ASN A 76 5.43 3.85 0.79
N LEU A 77 5.26 2.98 1.79
CA LEU A 77 5.58 3.30 3.18
C LEU A 77 7.06 3.60 3.33
N LEU A 78 7.93 2.74 2.80
CA LEU A 78 9.37 2.98 2.82
C LEU A 78 9.75 4.21 2.00
N GLY A 79 9.18 4.37 0.80
CA GLY A 79 9.42 5.54 -0.04
C GLY A 79 9.05 6.85 0.63
N THR A 80 7.91 6.87 1.33
CA THR A 80 7.36 8.07 1.99
C THR A 80 8.03 8.35 3.32
N LEU A 81 8.29 7.34 4.16
CA LEU A 81 8.91 7.54 5.47
C LEU A 81 10.38 7.93 5.36
N LEU A 82 11.11 7.36 4.41
CA LEU A 82 12.53 7.68 4.19
C LEU A 82 12.75 8.90 3.28
N ASP A 83 11.68 9.50 2.75
CA ASP A 83 11.70 10.52 1.69
C ASP A 83 12.61 10.15 0.52
N ILE A 84 12.45 8.93 -0.02
CA ILE A 84 13.23 8.47 -1.17
C ILE A 84 12.77 9.25 -2.41
N LEU A 85 13.73 9.86 -3.12
CA LEU A 85 13.47 10.61 -4.35
C LEU A 85 12.68 9.74 -5.34
N GLU A 86 11.67 10.35 -5.99
CA GLU A 86 10.71 9.73 -6.93
C GLU A 86 9.78 8.65 -6.34
N LYS A 87 10.03 8.16 -5.11
CA LYS A 87 9.19 7.14 -4.46
C LYS A 87 8.31 7.69 -3.36
N SER A 88 8.72 8.80 -2.73
CA SER A 88 7.92 9.45 -1.69
C SER A 88 6.58 9.89 -2.26
N LYS A 89 5.51 9.58 -1.53
CA LYS A 89 4.16 10.07 -1.83
C LYS A 89 3.93 11.48 -1.28
N ASP A 90 4.88 12.04 -0.54
CA ASP A 90 4.85 13.42 -0.08
C ASP A 90 5.74 14.32 -0.96
N HIS A 91 5.27 14.64 -2.17
CA HIS A 91 5.97 15.51 -3.11
C HIS A 91 5.26 16.85 -3.30
N ILE A 92 5.91 17.84 -3.92
CA ILE A 92 5.36 19.19 -4.07
C ILE A 92 3.96 19.22 -4.72
N ASN A 93 3.73 18.42 -5.77
CA ASN A 93 2.40 18.35 -6.39
C ASN A 93 1.33 17.83 -5.41
N SER A 94 1.65 16.83 -4.57
CA SER A 94 0.71 16.33 -3.58
C SER A 94 0.35 17.37 -2.52
N ARG A 95 1.24 18.33 -2.25
CA ARG A 95 0.97 19.48 -1.38
C ARG A 95 0.08 20.51 -2.07
N TYR A 96 0.26 20.73 -3.37
CA TYR A 96 -0.67 21.56 -4.16
C TYR A 96 -2.06 20.93 -4.26
N ASP A 97 -2.15 19.60 -4.38
CA ASP A 97 -3.44 18.89 -4.33
C ASP A 97 -4.19 19.18 -3.02
N LEU A 98 -3.48 19.27 -1.88
CA LEU A 98 -4.10 19.65 -0.59
C LEU A 98 -4.70 21.07 -0.62
N TYR A 99 -4.06 22.00 -1.33
CA TYR A 99 -4.56 23.36 -1.53
C TYR A 99 -5.82 23.36 -2.39
N GLU A 100 -5.80 22.67 -3.53
CA GLU A 100 -6.94 22.58 -4.45
C GLU A 100 -8.16 21.90 -3.79
N ILE A 101 -7.93 20.86 -3.00
CA ILE A 101 -8.99 20.15 -2.27
C ILE A 101 -9.46 20.93 -1.02
N GLY A 102 -8.67 21.91 -0.55
CA GLY A 102 -9.03 22.75 0.59
C GLY A 102 -8.91 22.05 1.95
N ILE A 103 -8.03 21.05 2.07
CA ILE A 103 -7.78 20.29 3.31
C ILE A 103 -6.36 20.51 3.83
N ARG A 104 -6.14 20.27 5.13
CA ARG A 104 -4.81 20.32 5.80
C ARG A 104 -4.00 21.57 5.47
N LYS A 105 -4.57 22.74 5.79
CA LYS A 105 -3.98 24.06 5.50
C LYS A 105 -2.55 24.20 6.02
N GLU A 106 -2.24 23.56 7.14
CA GLU A 106 -0.93 23.52 7.78
C GLU A 106 0.17 22.84 6.94
N LEU A 107 -0.20 21.98 5.99
CA LEU A 107 0.72 21.28 5.09
C LEU A 107 0.75 21.88 3.67
N GLN A 108 -0.11 22.85 3.36
CA GLN A 108 -0.17 23.46 2.03
C GLN A 108 1.10 24.28 1.73
N PRO A 109 1.52 24.40 0.46
CA PRO A 109 2.68 25.20 0.09
C PRO A 109 2.50 26.68 0.44
N VAL A 110 3.46 27.25 1.17
CA VAL A 110 3.47 28.69 1.49
C VAL A 110 4.49 29.37 0.60
N LYS A 111 4.06 30.38 -0.15
CA LYS A 111 4.97 31.22 -0.93
C LYS A 111 5.48 32.34 -0.04
N ASP A 112 6.79 32.47 0.04
CA ASP A 112 7.41 33.64 0.65
C ASP A 112 7.22 34.85 -0.28
N CYS A 113 6.59 35.90 0.25
CA CYS A 113 6.32 37.14 -0.49
C CYS A 113 7.60 37.90 -0.84
N ALA A 114 8.70 37.70 -0.11
CA ALA A 114 9.96 38.42 -0.35
C ALA A 114 10.85 37.72 -1.39
N THR A 115 10.93 36.39 -1.37
CA THR A 115 11.86 35.62 -2.22
C THR A 115 11.17 34.89 -3.37
N GLY A 116 9.84 34.74 -3.34
CA GLY A 116 9.09 33.93 -4.29
C GLY A 116 9.29 32.41 -4.12
N ASN A 117 10.09 31.99 -3.13
CA ASN A 117 10.36 30.58 -2.86
C ASN A 117 9.14 29.89 -2.22
N ILE A 118 8.98 28.61 -2.55
CA ILE A 118 7.94 27.76 -1.99
C ILE A 118 8.49 27.01 -0.78
N HIS A 119 7.93 27.28 0.40
CA HIS A 119 8.25 26.57 1.63
C HIS A 119 7.23 25.47 1.89
N LEU A 120 7.74 24.27 2.22
CA LEU A 120 6.93 23.11 2.59
C LEU A 120 7.14 22.78 4.08
N THR A 121 6.06 22.79 4.85
CA THR A 121 6.08 22.37 6.25
C THR A 121 6.37 20.87 6.35
N LYS A 122 7.21 20.48 7.31
CA LYS A 122 7.48 19.06 7.62
C LYS A 122 6.22 18.36 8.10
N THR A 123 6.00 17.13 7.65
CA THR A 123 4.88 16.31 8.11
C THR A 123 5.15 15.77 9.52
N CYS A 124 4.09 15.28 10.16
CA CYS A 124 4.16 14.65 11.48
C CYS A 124 4.95 13.33 11.50
N PHE A 125 5.24 12.74 10.33
CA PHE A 125 6.04 11.51 10.18
C PHE A 125 7.45 11.77 9.61
N SER A 126 7.83 13.04 9.41
CA SER A 126 9.14 13.39 8.87
C SER A 126 10.25 13.04 9.86
N MET A 127 11.21 12.23 9.41
CA MET A 127 12.38 11.83 10.20
C MET A 127 13.60 12.69 9.86
N LYS A 128 14.42 12.99 10.87
CA LYS A 128 15.75 13.57 10.70
C LYS A 128 16.69 12.59 9.99
N PRO A 129 17.78 13.04 9.34
CA PRO A 129 18.75 12.14 8.72
C PRO A 129 19.32 11.09 9.68
N SER A 130 19.58 11.43 10.94
CA SER A 130 20.04 10.47 11.96
C SER A 130 19.00 9.40 12.28
N GLU A 131 17.72 9.77 12.33
CA GLU A 131 16.59 8.85 12.56
C GLU A 131 16.38 7.92 11.36
N LYS A 132 16.54 8.44 10.13
CA LYS A 132 16.51 7.62 8.89
C LYS A 132 17.68 6.65 8.83
N LYS A 133 18.89 7.08 9.21
CA LYS A 133 20.06 6.19 9.32
C LYS A 133 19.77 5.08 10.33
N LEU A 134 19.23 5.41 11.51
CA LEU A 134 18.84 4.42 12.51
C LEU A 134 17.74 3.46 11.99
N PHE A 135 16.75 3.96 11.24
CA PHE A 135 15.75 3.13 10.58
C PHE A 135 16.41 2.09 9.67
N CYS A 136 17.33 2.52 8.81
CA CYS A 136 18.07 1.64 7.91
C CYS A 136 18.97 0.67 8.68
N THR A 137 19.69 1.12 9.71
CA THR A 137 20.53 0.26 10.55
C THR A 137 19.71 -0.87 11.17
N ILE A 138 18.52 -0.57 11.73
CA ILE A 138 17.62 -1.61 12.27
C ILE A 138 17.29 -2.66 11.20
N LEU A 139 16.97 -2.25 9.97
CA LEU A 139 16.67 -3.20 8.89
C LEU A 139 17.89 -3.99 8.41
N LYS A 140 19.09 -3.40 8.52
CA LYS A 140 20.35 -4.02 8.08
C LYS A 140 20.86 -5.06 9.06
N ASP A 141 20.71 -4.80 10.36
CA ASP A 141 21.30 -5.60 11.42
C ASP A 141 20.44 -6.81 11.84
N VAL A 142 19.23 -6.95 11.27
CA VAL A 142 18.37 -8.10 11.61
C VAL A 142 18.92 -9.38 11.01
N GLU A 143 19.16 -10.36 11.88
CA GLU A 143 19.44 -11.74 11.50
C GLU A 143 18.14 -12.56 11.45
N PHE A 144 17.99 -13.38 10.41
CA PHE A 144 16.85 -14.25 10.22
C PHE A 144 17.27 -15.72 10.25
N PRO A 145 16.38 -16.64 10.69
CA PRO A 145 16.60 -18.07 10.50
C PRO A 145 16.85 -18.40 9.02
N LYS A 146 17.75 -19.35 8.78
CA LYS A 146 18.16 -19.74 7.43
C LYS A 146 16.94 -20.17 6.59
N GLY A 147 16.81 -19.58 5.39
CA GLY A 147 15.75 -19.93 4.43
C GLY A 147 14.43 -19.16 4.58
N CYS A 148 14.31 -18.26 5.56
CA CYS A 148 13.10 -17.44 5.73
C CYS A 148 13.05 -16.25 4.77
N VAL A 149 14.17 -15.56 4.56
CA VAL A 149 14.24 -14.27 3.84
C VAL A 149 15.46 -14.25 2.93
N SER A 150 15.44 -13.47 1.83
CA SER A 150 16.68 -13.13 1.15
C SER A 150 17.56 -12.25 2.03
N ASN A 151 18.81 -12.04 1.62
CA ASN A 151 19.71 -11.15 2.34
C ASN A 151 19.24 -9.68 2.28
N ILE A 152 18.30 -9.28 3.15
CA ILE A 152 17.74 -7.91 3.23
C ILE A 152 18.85 -6.90 3.52
N SER A 153 19.84 -7.26 4.35
CA SER A 153 20.91 -6.34 4.73
C SER A 153 21.68 -5.82 3.52
N SER A 154 21.85 -6.64 2.48
CA SER A 154 22.46 -6.25 1.20
C SER A 154 21.62 -5.26 0.37
N ARG A 155 20.35 -5.08 0.72
CA ARG A 155 19.38 -4.19 0.05
C ARG A 155 19.19 -2.86 0.77
N VAL A 156 19.84 -2.69 1.91
CA VAL A 156 19.77 -1.49 2.74
C VAL A 156 21.03 -0.64 2.55
N GLN A 157 20.83 0.61 2.15
CA GLN A 157 21.88 1.59 1.88
C GLN A 157 21.77 2.71 2.93
N ILE A 158 22.62 2.64 3.97
CA ILE A 158 22.53 3.50 5.16
C ILE A 158 22.92 4.94 4.83
N GLU A 159 23.98 5.15 4.05
CA GLU A 159 24.45 6.51 3.72
C GLU A 159 23.43 7.25 2.85
N GLU A 160 22.83 6.53 1.91
CA GLU A 160 21.77 7.04 1.04
C GLU A 160 20.37 6.99 1.70
N MET A 161 20.27 6.50 2.95
CA MET A 161 19.03 6.37 3.73
C MET A 161 17.89 5.71 2.95
N LYS A 162 18.20 4.67 2.15
CA LYS A 162 17.23 4.04 1.25
C LYS A 162 17.30 2.53 1.30
N VAL A 163 16.15 1.92 1.01
CA VAL A 163 16.01 0.47 0.86
C VAL A 163 15.51 0.19 -0.55
N SER A 164 16.23 -0.63 -1.32
CA SER A 164 15.89 -0.84 -2.73
C SER A 164 16.36 -2.20 -3.25
N GLY A 165 15.69 -2.70 -4.30
CA GLY A 165 16.06 -3.96 -4.94
C GLY A 165 15.74 -5.23 -4.13
N TYR A 166 14.90 -5.12 -3.10
CA TYR A 166 14.36 -6.26 -2.37
C TYR A 166 13.15 -6.86 -3.09
N LYS A 167 12.87 -8.14 -2.82
CA LYS A 167 11.79 -8.90 -3.48
C LYS A 167 10.49 -8.84 -2.67
N SER A 168 9.38 -9.31 -3.24
CA SER A 168 8.09 -9.41 -2.56
C SER A 168 8.17 -10.24 -1.27
N HIS A 169 9.03 -11.26 -1.22
CA HIS A 169 9.28 -12.01 0.02
C HIS A 169 9.92 -11.14 1.11
N ASP A 170 10.88 -10.29 0.77
CA ASP A 170 11.52 -9.41 1.74
C ASP A 170 10.53 -8.34 2.22
N ALA A 171 9.71 -7.79 1.32
CA ALA A 171 8.65 -6.83 1.62
C ALA A 171 7.68 -7.39 2.67
N HIS A 172 7.31 -8.66 2.53
CA HIS A 172 6.45 -9.37 3.47
C HIS A 172 7.03 -9.40 4.90
N PHE A 173 8.33 -9.71 5.02
CA PHE A 173 9.00 -9.68 6.33
C PHE A 173 9.16 -8.26 6.88
N ILE A 174 9.40 -7.28 6.02
CA ILE A 174 9.46 -5.88 6.41
C ILE A 174 8.12 -5.44 6.99
N MET A 175 7.01 -5.66 6.27
CA MET A 175 5.67 -5.26 6.71
C MET A 175 5.24 -5.96 7.99
N HIS A 176 5.48 -7.26 8.09
CA HIS A 176 5.01 -8.07 9.22
C HIS A 176 5.83 -7.88 10.50
N TYR A 177 7.13 -7.63 10.37
CA TYR A 177 8.05 -7.74 11.51
C TYR A 177 9.00 -6.56 11.68
N LEU A 178 9.62 -6.08 10.60
CA LEU A 178 10.68 -5.09 10.75
C LEU A 178 10.16 -3.66 10.89
N LEU A 179 9.13 -3.32 10.12
CA LEU A 179 8.53 -1.99 10.11
C LEU A 179 8.07 -1.61 11.51
N GLN A 180 7.37 -2.52 12.20
CA GLN A 180 6.90 -2.31 13.58
C GLN A 180 8.04 -2.04 14.58
N VAL A 181 9.22 -2.64 14.40
CA VAL A 181 10.38 -2.41 15.27
C VAL A 181 10.99 -1.04 14.98
N ALA A 182 11.17 -0.71 13.70
CA ALA A 182 11.79 0.53 13.27
C ALA A 182 10.94 1.75 13.67
N VAL A 183 9.62 1.72 13.40
CA VAL A 183 8.75 2.89 13.63
C VAL A 183 8.46 3.14 15.12
N ARG A 184 8.61 2.14 15.99
CA ARG A 184 8.25 2.24 17.42
C ARG A 184 9.09 3.28 18.18
N LYS A 185 10.36 3.44 17.82
CA LYS A 185 11.26 4.41 18.46
C LYS A 185 11.42 5.71 17.67
N LEU A 186 11.11 5.70 16.37
CA LEU A 186 11.45 6.78 15.45
C LEU A 186 10.29 7.70 15.11
N LEU A 187 9.05 7.24 15.23
CA LEU A 187 7.85 8.02 14.91
C LEU A 187 7.01 8.31 16.15
N PRO A 188 6.17 9.36 16.12
CA PRO A 188 5.18 9.61 17.16
C PRO A 188 4.27 8.41 17.42
N LYS A 189 3.93 8.17 18.69
CA LYS A 189 3.18 6.99 19.14
C LYS A 189 1.90 6.72 18.35
N ASN A 190 1.15 7.78 18.02
CA ASN A 190 -0.09 7.67 17.23
C ASN A 190 0.18 7.12 15.82
N ILE A 191 1.26 7.56 15.17
CA ILE A 191 1.64 7.11 13.81
C ILE A 191 2.19 5.69 13.87
N SER A 192 3.11 5.42 14.79
CA SER A 192 3.69 4.08 14.97
C SER A 192 2.60 3.04 15.23
N MET A 193 1.59 3.36 16.04
CA MET A 193 0.50 2.45 16.35
C MET A 193 -0.29 2.06 15.10
N VAL A 194 -0.61 3.00 14.23
CA VAL A 194 -1.36 2.73 12.98
C VAL A 194 -0.54 1.84 12.04
N LEU A 195 0.77 2.11 11.89
CA LEU A 195 1.65 1.28 11.05
C LEU A 195 1.86 -0.13 11.62
N ILE A 196 1.95 -0.26 12.95
CA ILE A 196 2.03 -1.56 13.63
C ILE A 196 0.73 -2.35 13.45
N ARG A 197 -0.43 -1.70 13.59
CA ARG A 197 -1.75 -2.31 13.34
C ARG A 197 -1.88 -2.80 11.90
N LEU A 198 -1.42 -2.02 10.91
CA LEU A 198 -1.37 -2.41 9.51
C LEU A 198 -0.51 -3.67 9.28
N GLY A 199 0.71 -3.70 9.83
CA GLY A 199 1.59 -4.87 9.76
C GLY A 199 0.97 -6.11 10.41
N ASN A 200 0.32 -5.94 11.58
CA ASN A 200 -0.40 -7.02 12.26
C ASN A 200 -1.62 -7.51 11.47
N PHE A 201 -2.34 -6.63 10.78
CA PHE A 201 -3.43 -7.01 9.90
C PHE A 201 -2.93 -7.91 8.77
N PHE A 202 -1.89 -7.50 8.04
CA PHE A 202 -1.29 -8.33 6.99
C PHE A 202 -0.82 -9.66 7.57
N ARG A 203 -0.14 -9.64 8.73
CA ARG A 203 0.27 -10.87 9.42
C ARG A 203 -0.89 -11.80 9.75
N ALA A 204 -2.02 -11.26 10.19
CA ALA A 204 -3.19 -12.04 10.56
C ALA A 204 -3.85 -12.69 9.34
N ILE A 205 -4.06 -11.95 8.25
CA ILE A 205 -4.68 -12.49 7.02
C ILE A 205 -3.77 -13.49 6.29
N CYS A 206 -2.46 -13.43 6.54
CA CYS A 206 -1.45 -14.33 6.00
C CYS A 206 -1.20 -15.57 6.87
N SER A 207 -1.92 -15.69 8.01
CA SER A 207 -1.78 -16.83 8.92
C SER A 207 -2.18 -18.15 8.24
N LYS A 208 -1.52 -19.23 8.66
CA LYS A 208 -1.85 -20.60 8.19
C LYS A 208 -3.25 -21.03 8.60
N VAL A 209 -3.70 -20.55 9.75
CA VAL A 209 -5.03 -20.85 10.30
C VAL A 209 -5.72 -19.54 10.63
N ILE A 210 -6.90 -19.35 10.07
CA ILE A 210 -7.74 -18.16 10.29
C ILE A 210 -9.10 -18.64 10.78
N ARG A 211 -9.52 -18.17 11.95
CA ARG A 211 -10.84 -18.49 12.49
C ARG A 211 -11.88 -17.59 11.84
N ARG A 212 -13.00 -18.16 11.41
CA ARG A 212 -14.10 -17.41 10.78
C ARG A 212 -14.64 -16.30 11.70
N SER A 213 -14.68 -16.54 13.01
CA SER A 213 -15.11 -15.58 14.04
C SER A 213 -14.27 -14.30 14.08
N ASP A 214 -13.01 -14.38 13.64
CA ASP A 214 -12.08 -13.25 13.73
C ASP A 214 -12.14 -12.37 12.46
N LEU A 215 -12.72 -12.88 11.37
CA LEU A 215 -12.78 -12.17 10.09
C LEU A 215 -13.61 -10.88 10.20
N ASP A 216 -14.73 -10.87 10.92
CA ASP A 216 -15.51 -9.64 11.09
C ASP A 216 -14.73 -8.56 11.85
N LYS A 217 -13.94 -8.96 12.85
CA LYS A 217 -13.05 -8.06 13.58
C LYS A 217 -11.93 -7.54 12.69
N MET A 218 -11.30 -8.41 11.89
CA MET A 218 -10.27 -8.00 10.93
C MET A 218 -10.81 -7.03 9.87
N LYS A 219 -12.06 -7.20 9.44
CA LYS A 219 -12.70 -6.28 8.49
C LYS A 219 -12.93 -4.90 9.09
N ALA A 220 -13.43 -4.84 10.33
CA ALA A 220 -13.58 -3.57 11.03
C ALA A 220 -12.21 -2.91 11.25
N GLU A 221 -11.22 -3.69 11.67
CA GLU A 221 -9.87 -3.22 11.95
C GLU A 221 -9.19 -2.60 10.72
N ILE A 222 -9.27 -3.21 9.54
CA ILE A 222 -8.65 -2.62 8.33
C ILE A 222 -9.33 -1.34 7.87
N ILE A 223 -10.66 -1.24 8.04
CA ILE A 223 -11.39 0.00 7.73
C ILE A 223 -10.91 1.14 8.65
N ASP A 224 -10.78 0.86 9.95
CA ASP A 224 -10.27 1.84 10.92
C ASP A 224 -8.81 2.22 10.62
N ILE A 225 -7.96 1.24 10.27
CA ILE A 225 -6.57 1.49 9.88
C ILE A 225 -6.50 2.39 8.64
N GLU A 226 -7.26 2.11 7.58
CA GLU A 226 -7.27 2.96 6.38
C GLU A 226 -7.72 4.39 6.71
N CYS A 227 -8.78 4.56 7.52
CA CYS A 227 -9.24 5.88 7.96
C CYS A 227 -8.17 6.64 8.76
N GLU A 228 -7.41 5.97 9.61
CA GLU A 228 -6.31 6.60 10.36
C GLU A 228 -5.11 6.94 9.46
N LEU A 229 -4.78 6.08 8.50
CA LEU A 229 -3.76 6.37 7.50
C LEU A 229 -4.15 7.60 6.67
N GLU A 230 -5.42 7.75 6.30
CA GLU A 230 -5.96 8.90 5.55
C GLU A 230 -5.90 10.21 6.33
N LYS A 231 -5.71 10.17 7.65
CA LYS A 231 -5.43 11.35 8.48
C LYS A 231 -3.95 11.69 8.56
N ILE A 232 -3.08 10.70 8.31
CA ILE A 232 -1.62 10.85 8.41
C ILE A 232 -1.04 11.24 7.04
N PHE A 233 -1.32 10.48 5.99
CA PHE A 233 -0.70 10.63 4.68
C PHE A 233 -1.53 11.50 3.73
N SER A 234 -0.89 12.11 2.73
CA SER A 234 -1.55 12.87 1.67
C SER A 234 -2.38 11.96 0.75
N PRO A 235 -3.37 12.50 0.02
CA PRO A 235 -4.18 11.72 -0.93
C PRO A 235 -3.36 10.96 -1.99
N SER A 236 -2.18 11.47 -2.39
CA SER A 236 -1.25 10.80 -3.31
C SER A 236 -0.71 9.47 -2.79
N PHE A 237 -0.76 9.22 -1.48
CA PHE A 237 -0.45 7.92 -0.89
C PHE A 237 -1.49 6.87 -1.26
N PHE A 238 -2.75 7.29 -1.43
CA PHE A 238 -3.92 6.43 -1.58
C PHE A 238 -4.27 6.16 -3.06
N TYR A 239 -3.52 5.27 -3.70
CA TYR A 239 -3.93 4.68 -5.00
C TYR A 239 -4.65 3.35 -4.77
N ILE A 240 -5.16 2.76 -5.87
CA ILE A 240 -5.98 1.55 -5.79
C ILE A 240 -5.44 0.47 -4.86
N MET A 241 -4.15 0.11 -4.94
CA MET A 241 -3.61 -1.00 -4.14
C MET A 241 -3.71 -0.75 -2.64
N THR A 242 -3.66 0.50 -2.20
CA THR A 242 -3.78 0.84 -0.77
C THR A 242 -5.19 0.70 -0.23
N HIS A 243 -6.21 0.70 -1.08
CA HIS A 243 -7.63 0.49 -0.71
C HIS A 243 -8.10 -0.95 -0.90
N LEU A 244 -7.32 -1.80 -1.58
CA LEU A 244 -7.65 -3.21 -1.74
C LEU A 244 -7.68 -4.02 -0.42
N PRO A 245 -6.92 -3.68 0.65
CA PRO A 245 -6.97 -4.39 1.92
C PRO A 245 -8.37 -4.58 2.52
N ILE A 246 -9.27 -3.60 2.37
CA ILE A 246 -10.66 -3.74 2.86
C ILE A 246 -11.43 -4.90 2.23
N HIS A 247 -11.05 -5.31 1.01
CA HIS A 247 -11.69 -6.38 0.26
C HIS A 247 -11.10 -7.75 0.57
N LEU A 248 -9.85 -7.81 1.05
CA LEU A 248 -9.15 -9.08 1.30
C LEU A 248 -9.88 -9.98 2.29
N VAL A 249 -10.51 -9.39 3.31
CA VAL A 249 -11.25 -10.15 4.31
C VAL A 249 -12.49 -10.82 3.73
N ASP A 250 -13.22 -10.12 2.85
CA ASP A 250 -14.37 -10.71 2.15
C ASP A 250 -13.90 -11.80 1.17
N GLU A 251 -12.77 -11.60 0.49
CA GLU A 251 -12.18 -12.64 -0.33
C GLU A 251 -11.77 -13.87 0.49
N ILE A 252 -11.26 -13.72 1.71
CA ILE A 252 -10.92 -14.84 2.61
C ILE A 252 -12.18 -15.58 3.06
N LYS A 253 -13.27 -14.87 3.35
CA LYS A 253 -14.57 -15.50 3.68
C LYS A 253 -15.08 -16.39 2.56
N LEU A 254 -14.88 -15.98 1.31
CA LEU A 254 -15.40 -16.69 0.13
C LEU A 254 -14.44 -17.75 -0.41
N GLY A 255 -13.15 -17.44 -0.53
CA GLY A 255 -12.14 -18.27 -1.19
C GLY A 255 -11.16 -18.96 -0.25
N GLY A 256 -11.31 -18.79 1.07
CA GLY A 256 -10.47 -19.45 2.07
C GLY A 256 -9.13 -18.75 2.31
N PRO A 257 -8.19 -19.41 3.03
CA PRO A 257 -6.93 -18.81 3.43
C PRO A 257 -6.11 -18.25 2.27
N THR A 258 -5.53 -17.09 2.52
CA THR A 258 -4.72 -16.29 1.60
C THR A 258 -3.55 -17.07 1.00
N GLN A 259 -2.92 -17.94 1.80
CA GLN A 259 -1.77 -18.77 1.38
C GLN A 259 -2.06 -19.69 0.18
N LEU A 260 -3.31 -20.14 0.01
CA LEU A 260 -3.69 -21.01 -1.10
C LEU A 260 -3.88 -20.25 -2.42
N ARG A 261 -3.90 -18.92 -2.36
CA ARG A 261 -4.25 -18.04 -3.49
C ARG A 261 -3.12 -17.08 -3.85
N TRP A 262 -1.95 -17.26 -3.23
CA TRP A 262 -0.77 -16.43 -3.45
C TRP A 262 0.01 -16.80 -4.69
N MET A 263 0.57 -15.78 -5.32
CA MET A 263 1.40 -15.93 -6.50
C MET A 263 2.81 -16.45 -6.18
N TYR A 264 3.25 -16.47 -4.92
CA TYR A 264 4.60 -16.96 -4.57
C TYR A 264 4.90 -18.36 -5.09
N TYR A 265 3.97 -19.31 -4.97
CA TYR A 265 4.18 -20.67 -5.47
C TYR A 265 4.30 -20.68 -6.99
N THR A 266 3.35 -20.02 -7.67
CA THR A 266 3.32 -19.90 -9.13
C THR A 266 4.58 -19.24 -9.68
N GLU A 267 5.02 -18.11 -9.11
CA GLU A 267 6.21 -17.40 -9.54
C GLU A 267 7.49 -18.22 -9.35
N ARG A 268 7.63 -18.94 -8.23
CA ARG A 268 8.77 -19.84 -7.98
C ARG A 268 8.80 -20.98 -8.99
N THR A 269 7.66 -21.62 -9.24
CA THR A 269 7.53 -22.71 -10.22
C THR A 269 7.89 -22.22 -11.63
N MET A 270 7.37 -21.06 -12.03
CA MET A 270 7.69 -20.44 -13.32
C MET A 270 9.17 -20.04 -13.42
N CYS A 271 9.80 -19.60 -12.33
CA CYS A 271 11.24 -19.34 -12.30
C CYS A 271 12.05 -20.60 -12.58
N ASN A 272 11.67 -21.74 -11.98
CA ASN A 272 12.31 -23.03 -12.22
C ASN A 272 12.15 -23.47 -13.69
N PHE A 273 10.94 -23.40 -14.24
CA PHE A 273 10.70 -23.74 -15.65
C PHE A 273 11.51 -22.86 -16.61
N LYS A 274 11.62 -21.56 -16.34
CA LYS A 274 12.49 -20.67 -17.13
C LYS A 274 13.96 -21.08 -17.09
N GLY A 275 14.42 -21.64 -15.96
CA GLY A 275 15.78 -22.17 -15.83
C GLY A 275 16.00 -23.44 -16.65
N LEU A 276 14.99 -24.31 -16.71
CA LEU A 276 15.03 -25.56 -17.51
C LEU A 276 15.05 -25.25 -19.01
N VAL A 277 14.13 -24.44 -19.51
CA VAL A 277 14.03 -24.10 -20.95
C VAL A 277 15.29 -23.39 -21.47
N ARG A 278 16.04 -22.70 -20.60
CA ARG A 278 17.30 -22.02 -20.96
C ARG A 278 18.53 -22.93 -20.87
N ASN A 279 18.39 -24.16 -20.36
CA ASN A 279 19.48 -25.09 -20.20
C ASN A 279 19.51 -26.08 -21.38
N GLN A 280 20.38 -25.82 -22.37
CA GLN A 280 20.55 -26.71 -23.54
C GLN A 280 20.90 -28.17 -23.18
N LYS A 281 21.37 -28.45 -21.96
CA LYS A 281 21.70 -29.82 -21.51
C LYS A 281 20.48 -30.63 -21.04
N ASN A 282 19.35 -30.00 -20.77
CA ASN A 282 18.10 -30.66 -20.37
C ASN A 282 16.92 -30.01 -21.15
N PRO A 283 16.69 -30.44 -22.41
CA PRO A 283 15.61 -29.91 -23.25
C PRO A 283 14.21 -30.17 -22.70
#